data_AF-A0A0S4TDB7-F1
#
_entry.id   AF-A0A0S4TDB7-F1
#
_cell.length_a   1.000
_cell.length_b   1.000
_cell.length_c   1.000
_cell.angle_alpha   90.00
_cell.angle_beta   90.00
_cell.angle_gamma   90.00
#
_symmetry.space_group_name_H-M   'P 1'
#
loop_
_entity.id
_entity.type
_entity.pdbx_description
1 polymer ?
#
loop_
_entity_poly.entity_id
_entity_poly.type
_entity_poly.pdbx_seq_one_letter_code
_entity_poly.pdbx_strand_id
1 'polypeptide(L)'
;MVVIVDQTKANFLFLIIASLGGISSVCRSDYNLPLFAFIWWSYFNFSENQKSRQQRFLRRFILLSCLQDIIFVLYWSPMWFSMQWKTNESSTFGSHILIITIAVINLFLKFITLFILKGGTGFASNQVIVYNNY
;
A
#
# COMPACT_ATOMS: atom_id res chain seq x y z
N MET A 1 22.76 -4.73 9.01
CA MET A 1 22.47 -3.31 8.75
C MET A 1 21.04 -3.05 9.20
N VAL A 2 20.85 -2.39 10.34
CA VAL A 2 19.52 -2.03 10.85
C VAL A 2 19.04 -0.86 10.01
N VAL A 3 18.10 -1.12 9.10
CA VAL A 3 17.42 -0.02 8.40
C VAL A 3 16.40 0.51 9.38
N ILE A 4 16.77 1.58 10.09
CA ILE A 4 15.81 2.42 10.81
C ILE A 4 14.94 3.02 9.71
N VAL A 5 13.82 2.38 9.43
CA VAL A 5 12.78 2.98 8.59
C VAL A 5 12.31 4.19 9.36
N ASP A 6 12.58 5.37 8.81
CA ASP A 6 12.06 6.64 9.31
C ASP A 6 10.53 6.51 9.39
N GLN A 7 10.03 6.35 10.61
CA GLN A 7 8.62 6.08 10.93
C GLN A 7 7.70 7.11 10.27
N THR A 8 8.20 8.35 10.12
CA THR A 8 7.55 9.46 9.45
C THR A 8 7.30 9.18 7.96
N LYS A 9 8.26 8.57 7.25
CA LYS A 9 8.13 8.24 5.82
C LYS A 9 7.13 7.11 5.60
N ALA A 10 7.13 6.10 6.47
CA ALA A 10 6.16 5.01 6.41
C ALA A 10 4.73 5.51 6.68
N ASN A 11 4.57 6.44 7.63
CA ASN A 11 3.30 7.11 7.92
C ASN A 11 2.72 7.79 6.66
N PHE A 12 3.50 8.69 6.05
CA PHE A 12 3.06 9.39 4.84
C PHE A 12 2.74 8.43 3.69
N LEU A 13 3.56 7.39 3.48
CA LEU A 13 3.32 6.40 2.43
C LEU A 13 1.98 5.68 2.60
N PHE A 14 1.67 5.21 3.81
CA PHE A 14 0.40 4.50 4.05
C PHE A 14 -0.80 5.43 3.85
N LEU A 15 -0.73 6.68 4.32
CA LEU A 15 -1.81 7.65 4.18
C LEU A 15 -2.02 8.10 2.73
N ILE A 16 -0.95 8.27 1.96
CA ILE A 16 -1.05 8.59 0.52
C ILE A 16 -1.73 7.44 -0.23
N ILE A 17 -1.32 6.20 0.01
CA ILE A 17 -1.95 5.03 -0.64
C ILE A 17 -3.42 4.91 -0.25
N ALA A 18 -3.75 5.15 1.03
CA ALA A 18 -5.13 5.16 1.50
C ALA A 18 -5.97 6.24 0.80
N SER A 19 -5.44 7.46 0.70
CA SER A 19 -6.11 8.60 0.05
C SER A 19 -6.33 8.37 -1.44
N LEU A 20 -5.31 7.88 -2.14
CA LEU A 20 -5.41 7.48 -3.55
C LEU A 20 -6.43 6.35 -3.74
N GLY A 21 -6.48 5.39 -2.82
CA GLY A 21 -7.53 4.36 -2.77
C GLY A 21 -8.93 4.93 -2.63
N GLY A 22 -9.10 5.97 -1.80
CA GLY A 22 -10.36 6.70 -1.66
C GLY A 22 -10.79 7.38 -2.95
N ILE A 23 -9.86 8.04 -3.66
CA ILE A 23 -10.13 8.66 -4.97
C ILE A 23 -10.47 7.60 -6.01
N SER A 24 -9.75 6.47 -6.01
CA SER A 24 -10.03 5.34 -6.91
C SER A 24 -11.43 4.76 -6.74
N SER A 25 -12.04 4.93 -5.57
CA SER A 25 -13.36 4.36 -5.27
C SER A 25 -14.50 4.91 -6.14
N VAL A 26 -14.28 6.05 -6.82
CA VAL A 26 -15.27 6.73 -7.65
C VAL A 26 -15.70 5.92 -8.87
N CYS A 27 -14.79 5.17 -9.50
CA CYS A 27 -15.09 4.34 -10.68
C CYS A 27 -14.65 2.88 -10.54
N ARG A 28 -14.13 2.50 -9.38
CA ARG A 28 -13.64 1.15 -9.08
C ARG A 28 -14.06 0.82 -7.65
N SER A 29 -14.49 -0.40 -7.38
CA SER A 29 -14.55 -0.89 -6.00
C SER A 29 -13.12 -1.10 -5.46
N ASP A 30 -12.49 -0.03 -4.98
CA ASP A 30 -11.15 -0.05 -4.41
C ASP A 30 -11.21 -0.15 -2.88
N TYR A 31 -10.57 -1.18 -2.33
CA TYR A 31 -10.48 -1.44 -0.89
C TYR A 31 -9.18 -0.90 -0.28
N ASN A 32 -8.36 -0.19 -1.06
CA ASN A 32 -7.09 0.37 -0.61
C ASN A 32 -7.25 1.35 0.56
N LEU A 33 -8.31 2.15 0.59
CA LEU A 33 -8.59 3.08 1.70
C LEU A 33 -8.72 2.34 3.05
N PRO A 34 -9.72 1.46 3.26
CA PRO A 34 -9.88 0.76 4.54
C PRO A 34 -8.68 -0.16 4.85
N LEU A 35 -8.09 -0.79 3.84
CA LEU A 35 -6.94 -1.68 4.03
C LEU A 35 -5.71 -0.93 4.53
N PHE A 36 -5.34 0.19 3.89
CA PHE A 36 -4.16 0.96 4.28
C PHE A 36 -4.39 1.76 5.56
N ALA A 37 -5.62 2.19 5.86
CA ALA A 37 -5.96 2.74 7.17
C ALA A 37 -5.75 1.71 8.29
N PHE A 38 -6.18 0.45 8.07
CA PHE A 38 -5.95 -0.63 9.03
C PHE A 38 -4.46 -0.98 9.18
N ILE A 39 -3.73 -1.05 8.07
CA ILE A 39 -2.27 -1.32 8.09
C ILE A 39 -1.54 -0.22 8.84
N TRP A 40 -1.87 1.04 8.54
CA TRP A 40 -1.33 2.21 9.22
C TRP A 40 -1.56 2.13 10.73
N TRP A 41 -2.82 1.95 11.14
CA TRP A 41 -3.16 1.85 12.56
C TRP A 41 -2.43 0.68 13.24
N SER A 42 -2.42 -0.49 12.62
CA SER A 42 -1.75 -1.69 13.16
C SER A 42 -0.23 -1.51 13.30
N TYR A 43 0.41 -0.83 12.35
CA TYR A 43 1.85 -0.64 12.35
C TYR A 43 2.31 0.28 13.49
N PHE A 44 1.55 1.35 13.78
CA PHE A 44 1.90 2.34 14.80
C PHE A 44 1.37 2.04 16.20
N ASN A 45 0.29 1.26 16.35
CA ASN A 45 -0.36 1.06 17.66
C ASN A 45 -0.06 -0.29 18.33
N PHE A 46 0.52 -1.27 17.63
CA PHE A 46 0.89 -2.55 18.27
C PHE A 46 2.19 -2.47 19.08
N SER A 47 2.31 -3.32 20.10
CA SER A 47 3.53 -3.46 20.90
C SER A 47 4.66 -4.15 20.12
N GLU A 48 5.92 -3.84 20.43
CA GLU A 48 7.11 -4.37 19.73
C GLU A 48 7.12 -5.90 19.60
N ASN A 49 6.68 -6.61 20.65
CA ASN A 49 6.60 -8.07 20.67
C ASN A 49 5.57 -8.62 19.65
N GLN A 50 4.52 -7.87 19.36
CA GLN A 50 3.50 -8.24 18.37
C GLN A 50 3.85 -7.75 16.96
N LYS A 51 4.62 -6.65 16.83
CA LYS A 51 5.00 -6.06 15.54
C LYS A 51 5.71 -7.07 14.64
N SER A 52 6.64 -7.88 15.15
CA SER A 52 7.41 -8.84 14.32
C SER A 52 6.51 -9.90 13.66
N ARG A 53 5.53 -10.44 14.40
CA ARG A 53 4.55 -11.40 13.89
C ARG A 53 3.60 -10.72 12.90
N GLN A 54 3.09 -9.54 13.25
CA GLN A 54 2.12 -8.81 12.44
C GLN A 54 2.73 -8.23 11.17
N GLN A 55 4.00 -7.84 11.16
CA GLN A 55 4.69 -7.37 9.95
C GLN A 55 4.64 -8.40 8.82
N ARG A 56 4.73 -9.71 9.13
CA ARG A 56 4.57 -10.76 8.11
C ARG A 56 3.17 -10.76 7.49
N PHE A 57 2.14 -10.56 8.31
CA PHE A 57 0.75 -10.46 7.84
C PHE A 57 0.52 -9.18 7.03
N LEU A 58 0.97 -8.02 7.53
CA LEU A 58 0.87 -6.75 6.82
C LEU A 58 1.53 -6.82 5.44
N ARG A 59 2.74 -7.40 5.34
CA ARG A 59 3.40 -7.58 4.04
C ARG A 59 2.62 -8.46 3.09
N ARG A 60 1.99 -9.55 3.57
CA ARG A 60 1.15 -10.42 2.74
C ARG A 60 -0.08 -9.69 2.23
N PHE A 61 -0.73 -8.89 3.07
CA PHE A 61 -1.87 -8.06 2.65
C PHE A 61 -1.49 -7.05 1.58
N ILE A 62 -0.37 -6.34 1.76
CA ILE A 62 0.13 -5.40 0.76
C ILE A 62 0.44 -6.12 -0.56
N LEU A 63 1.05 -7.31 -0.49
CA LEU A 63 1.37 -8.11 -1.69
C LEU A 63 0.10 -8.57 -2.42
N LEU A 64 -0.93 -9.04 -1.71
CA LEU A 64 -2.22 -9.39 -2.30
C LEU A 64 -2.90 -8.17 -2.93
N SER A 65 -2.80 -7.01 -2.29
CA SER A 65 -3.29 -5.74 -2.83
C SER A 65 -2.52 -5.32 -4.10
N CYS A 66 -1.20 -5.58 -4.19
CA CYS A 66 -0.45 -5.39 -5.44
C CYS A 66 -0.95 -6.33 -6.55
N LEU A 67 -1.19 -7.61 -6.25
CA LEU A 67 -1.72 -8.56 -7.24
C LEU A 67 -3.10 -8.12 -7.76
N GLN A 68 -3.96 -7.64 -6.87
CA GLN A 68 -5.25 -7.06 -7.24
C GLN A 68 -5.08 -5.89 -8.22
N ASP A 69 -4.15 -4.96 -7.95
CA ASP A 69 -3.89 -3.83 -8.84
C ASP A 69 -3.30 -4.24 -10.19
N ILE A 70 -2.41 -5.24 -10.21
CA ILE A 70 -1.86 -5.80 -11.47
C ILE A 70 -2.99 -6.39 -12.31
N ILE A 71 -3.84 -7.24 -11.72
CA ILE A 71 -4.99 -7.83 -12.42
C ILE A 71 -5.93 -6.73 -12.93
N PHE A 72 -6.21 -5.73 -12.09
CA PHE A 72 -7.07 -4.62 -12.46
C PHE A 72 -6.51 -3.84 -13.66
N VAL A 73 -5.24 -3.43 -13.62
CA VAL A 73 -4.62 -2.66 -14.71
C VAL A 73 -4.54 -3.49 -15.98
N LEU A 74 -4.14 -4.76 -15.91
CA LEU A 74 -4.04 -5.63 -17.08
C LEU A 74 -5.38 -5.94 -17.74
N TYR A 75 -6.46 -6.05 -16.96
CA TYR A 75 -7.79 -6.35 -17.48
C TYR A 75 -8.52 -5.09 -17.95
N TRP A 76 -8.60 -4.05 -17.11
CA TRP A 76 -9.42 -2.88 -17.37
C TRP A 76 -8.76 -1.87 -18.31
N SER A 77 -7.43 -1.78 -18.35
CA SER A 77 -6.76 -0.86 -19.28
C SER A 77 -7.10 -1.19 -20.74
N PRO A 78 -6.89 -2.42 -21.25
CA PRO A 78 -7.27 -2.74 -22.63
C PRO A 78 -8.77 -2.59 -22.91
N MET A 79 -9.62 -2.90 -21.93
CA MET A 79 -11.07 -2.80 -22.07
C MET A 79 -11.52 -1.33 -22.20
N TRP A 80 -11.11 -0.46 -21.28
CA TRP A 80 -11.50 0.96 -21.27
C TRP A 80 -10.85 1.77 -22.39
N PHE A 81 -9.68 1.36 -22.88
CA PHE A 81 -9.04 1.98 -24.05
C PHE A 81 -9.46 1.36 -25.38
N SER A 82 -10.33 0.34 -25.36
CA SER A 82 -10.90 -0.21 -26.59
C SER A 82 -11.76 0.81 -27.33
N MET A 83 -11.76 0.74 -28.66
CA MET A 83 -12.53 1.67 -29.48
C MET A 83 -14.04 1.56 -29.22
N GLN A 84 -14.52 0.37 -28.87
CA GLN A 84 -15.92 0.10 -28.51
C GLN A 84 -16.33 0.84 -27.23
N TRP A 85 -15.48 0.86 -26.20
CA TRP A 85 -15.80 1.55 -24.96
C TRP A 85 -15.75 3.07 -25.13
N LYS A 86 -14.74 3.55 -25.87
CA LYS A 86 -14.55 4.97 -26.15
C LYS A 86 -15.75 5.59 -26.90
N THR A 87 -16.41 4.84 -27.77
CA THR A 87 -17.60 5.30 -28.48
C THR A 87 -18.87 5.23 -27.64
N ASN A 88 -18.98 4.22 -26.77
CA ASN A 88 -20.21 3.97 -26.01
C ASN A 88 -20.31 4.82 -24.74
N GLU A 89 -19.17 5.13 -24.10
CA GLU A 89 -19.12 5.87 -22.82
C GLU A 89 -18.07 6.99 -22.85
N SER A 90 -18.22 7.94 -23.78
CA SER A 90 -17.26 9.03 -23.94
C SER A 90 -17.19 9.97 -22.72
N SER A 91 -18.28 10.11 -21.96
CA SER A 91 -18.37 11.00 -20.80
C SER A 91 -17.54 10.54 -19.59
N THR A 92 -17.28 9.24 -19.45
CA THR A 92 -16.53 8.65 -18.32
C THR A 92 -15.06 8.38 -18.67
N PHE A 93 -14.66 8.54 -19.93
CA PHE A 93 -13.32 8.26 -20.45
C PHE A 93 -12.21 8.98 -19.66
N GLY A 94 -12.42 10.25 -19.29
CA GLY A 94 -11.46 11.01 -18.49
C GLY A 94 -11.24 10.40 -17.10
N SER A 95 -12.33 9.94 -16.46
CA SER A 95 -12.24 9.25 -15.17
C SER A 95 -11.53 7.91 -15.30
N HIS A 96 -11.76 7.15 -16.37
CA HIS A 96 -11.03 5.89 -16.61
C HIS A 96 -9.52 6.09 -16.73
N ILE A 97 -9.07 7.11 -17.47
CA ILE A 97 -7.64 7.48 -17.54
C ILE A 97 -7.09 7.75 -16.14
N LEU A 98 -7.74 8.63 -15.40
CA LEU A 98 -7.32 9.03 -14.06
C LEU A 98 -7.20 7.82 -13.13
N ILE A 99 -8.18 6.91 -13.15
CA ILE A 99 -8.23 5.75 -12.26
C ILE A 99 -7.15 4.72 -12.63
N ILE A 100 -6.87 4.52 -13.92
CA ILE A 100 -5.75 3.68 -14.36
C ILE A 100 -4.42 4.31 -13.93
N THR A 101 -4.24 5.62 -14.09
CA THR A 101 -3.04 6.32 -13.63
C THR A 101 -2.85 6.19 -12.12
N ILE A 102 -3.91 6.40 -11.34
CA ILE A 102 -3.86 6.23 -9.88
C ILE A 102 -3.54 4.78 -9.50
N ALA A 103 -4.13 3.78 -10.19
CA ALA A 103 -3.84 2.37 -9.92
C ALA A 103 -2.36 2.02 -10.16
N VAL A 104 -1.75 2.56 -11.23
CA VAL A 104 -0.32 2.39 -11.52
C VAL A 104 0.56 3.07 -10.46
N ILE A 105 0.22 4.30 -10.06
CA ILE A 105 0.93 5.02 -8.99
C ILE A 105 0.82 4.25 -7.66
N ASN A 106 -0.39 3.80 -7.31
CA ASN A 106 -0.63 2.99 -6.10
C ASN A 106 0.21 1.71 -6.12
N LEU A 107 0.25 0.99 -7.23
CA LEU A 107 1.06 -0.21 -7.38
C LEU A 107 2.55 0.09 -7.13
N PHE A 108 3.07 1.19 -7.68
CA PHE A 108 4.45 1.61 -7.47
C PHE A 108 4.75 1.98 -6.01
N LEU A 109 3.88 2.76 -5.36
CA LEU A 109 4.02 3.12 -3.95
C LEU A 109 3.97 1.90 -3.02
N LYS A 110 3.15 0.90 -3.36
CA LYS A 110 3.08 -0.37 -2.63
C LYS A 110 4.37 -1.18 -2.78
N PHE A 111 4.98 -1.20 -3.97
CA PHE A 111 6.30 -1.82 -4.14
C PHE A 111 7.38 -1.14 -3.30
N ILE A 112 7.41 0.20 -3.26
CA ILE A 112 8.30 0.95 -2.37
C ILE A 112 8.06 0.55 -0.91
N THR A 113 6.79 0.49 -0.50
CA THR A 113 6.39 0.10 0.85
C THR A 113 6.85 -1.32 1.20
N LEU A 114 6.70 -2.28 0.29
CA LEU A 114 7.18 -3.65 0.48
C LEU A 114 8.71 -3.71 0.63
N PHE A 115 9.45 -2.92 -0.16
CA PHE A 115 10.91 -2.84 -0.06
C PHE A 115 11.34 -2.30 1.30
N ILE A 116 10.71 -1.21 1.76
CA ILE A 116 10.95 -0.61 3.08
C ILE A 116 10.66 -1.62 4.20
N LEU A 117 9.52 -2.33 4.14
CA LEU A 117 9.13 -3.31 5.15
C LEU A 117 9.94 -4.62 5.10
N LYS A 118 10.62 -4.92 3.98
CA LYS A 118 11.54 -6.07 3.86
C LYS A 118 12.87 -5.81 4.59
N GLY A 119 13.34 -4.56 4.61
CA GLY A 119 14.54 -4.16 5.36
C GLY A 119 14.39 -4.24 6.89
N GLY A 120 13.16 -4.36 7.41
CA GLY A 120 12.85 -4.40 8.84
C GLY A 120 12.97 -5.77 9.52
N THR A 121 13.34 -6.85 8.82
CA THR A 121 13.45 -8.20 9.41
C THR A 121 14.78 -8.46 10.12
N GLY A 122 15.27 -7.47 10.87
CA GLY A 122 16.49 -7.53 11.67
C GLY A 122 16.23 -7.29 13.15
N PHE A 123 15.20 -7.89 13.73
CA PHE A 123 15.04 -7.96 15.18
C PHE A 123 15.56 -9.30 15.69
N ALA A 124 16.89 -9.39 15.80
CA ALA A 124 17.59 -10.24 16.75
C ALA A 124 18.83 -9.46 17.21
N SER A 125 18.85 -9.13 18.52
CA SER A 125 19.92 -8.45 19.29
C SER A 125 20.36 -7.08 18.74
N ASN A 126 19.95 -5.94 19.27
CA ASN A 126 20.55 -5.36 20.47
C ASN A 126 19.90 -4.00 20.79
N GLN A 127 18.88 -3.99 21.65
CA GLN A 127 18.51 -2.91 22.57
C GLN A 127 17.63 -3.65 23.59
N VAL A 128 18.07 -3.99 24.80
CA VAL A 128 18.28 -3.08 25.91
C VAL A 128 19.33 -3.71 26.86
N ILE A 129 20.57 -3.24 26.85
CA ILE A 129 21.38 -3.30 28.07
C ILE A 129 20.86 -2.15 28.91
N VAL A 130 19.94 -2.47 29.83
CA VAL A 130 19.59 -1.57 30.92
C VAL A 130 20.88 -1.42 31.72
N TYR A 131 21.54 -0.27 31.64
CA TYR A 131 22.48 0.11 32.69
C TYR A 131 21.65 0.33 33.95
N ASN A 132 21.50 -0.72 34.76
CA ASN A 132 21.13 -0.54 36.16
C ASN A 132 22.30 0.16 36.84
N ASN A 133 22.27 1.49 36.84
CA ASN A 133 22.96 2.31 37.81
C ASN A 133 21.88 2.98 38.65
N TYR A 134 21.36 2.25 39.63
CA TYR A 134 21.04 2.69 40.99
C TYR A 134 20.86 1.44 41.86
#